data_AF-T0YH20-F1
#
_entry.id   AF-T0YH20-F1
#
_cell.length_a   1.000
_cell.length_b   1.000
_cell.length_c   1.000
_cell.angle_alpha   90.00
_cell.angle_beta   90.00
_cell.angle_gamma   90.00
#
_symmetry.space_group_name_H-M   'P 1'
#
loop_
_entity.id
_entity.type
_entity.pdbx_description
1 polymer ?
#
loop_
_entity_poly.entity_id
_entity_poly.type
_entity_poly.pdbx_seq_one_letter_code
_entity_poly.pdbx_strand_id
1 'polypeptide(L)'
;FNAPIAGAVFVLEELVKRFEPRIAIAAIAASAAAIWVQRLILGNRTDFTVQALAAPSFSHEPLYLLLGILAGFAAVFYNRTLLWGLSASDRFAGWPIELRAALVGAAIAAVAGLPPQWSAAAIRSPRERSTGSARWRSPGIYLLRLGMISCSYGAQPPAAVRAFARARRRARPVDRQAVRACAAGHGHRARGIRAGRDGGAVHRDRARS
;
A
#
# COMPACT_ATOMS: atom_id res chain seq x y z
N PHE A 1 -6.51 -1.96 -7.45
CA PHE A 1 -7.98 -2.17 -7.40
C PHE A 1 -8.76 -1.30 -8.36
N ASN A 2 -8.13 -0.40 -9.15
CA ASN A 2 -8.87 0.42 -10.11
C ASN A 2 -10.09 1.16 -9.50
N ALA A 3 -10.02 1.51 -8.21
CA ALA A 3 -11.11 2.04 -7.40
C ALA A 3 -10.63 3.28 -6.60
N PRO A 4 -10.63 4.48 -7.22
CA PRO A 4 -10.00 5.66 -6.64
C PRO A 4 -10.70 6.13 -5.35
N ILE A 5 -12.03 6.03 -5.31
CA ILE A 5 -12.83 6.47 -4.16
C ILE A 5 -12.54 5.59 -2.94
N ALA A 6 -12.51 4.26 -3.12
CA ALA A 6 -12.20 3.33 -2.03
C ALA A 6 -10.81 3.59 -1.44
N GLY A 7 -9.81 3.84 -2.31
CA GLY A 7 -8.46 4.19 -1.87
C GLY A 7 -8.42 5.51 -1.08
N ALA A 8 -9.17 6.52 -1.52
CA ALA A 8 -9.24 7.80 -0.82
C ALA A 8 -9.95 7.70 0.54
N VAL A 9 -11.07 6.98 0.61
CA VAL A 9 -11.81 6.76 1.86
C VAL A 9 -10.92 6.03 2.88
N PHE A 10 -10.18 5.00 2.46
CA PHE A 10 -9.22 4.31 3.32
C PHE A 10 -8.17 5.26 3.92
N VAL A 11 -7.63 6.19 3.13
CA VAL A 11 -6.67 7.18 3.63
C VAL A 11 -7.31 8.08 4.70
N LEU A 12 -8.54 8.54 4.47
CA LEU A 12 -9.24 9.43 5.38
C LEU A 12 -9.62 8.75 6.70
N GLU A 13 -10.16 7.54 6.59
CA GLU A 13 -10.68 6.76 7.71
C GLU A 13 -9.57 6.14 8.54
N GLU A 14 -8.62 5.43 7.91
CA GLU A 14 -7.63 4.62 8.63
C GLU A 14 -6.33 5.39 8.91
N LEU A 15 -5.78 6.11 7.92
CA LEU A 15 -4.47 6.77 8.06
C LEU A 15 -4.57 8.14 8.75
N VAL A 16 -5.57 8.93 8.35
CA VAL A 16 -5.68 10.33 8.77
C VAL A 16 -6.65 10.50 9.94
N LYS A 17 -7.65 9.60 10.06
CA LYS A 17 -8.71 9.59 11.10
C LYS A 17 -9.44 10.92 11.26
N ARG A 18 -9.50 11.71 10.19
CA ARG A 18 -10.27 12.95 10.10
C ARG A 18 -10.73 13.20 8.67
N PHE A 19 -11.96 13.66 8.53
CA PHE A 19 -12.53 14.05 7.25
C PHE A 19 -12.25 15.52 7.00
N GLU A 20 -11.12 15.80 6.36
CA GLU A 20 -10.75 17.15 5.93
C GLU A 20 -10.86 17.25 4.40
N PRO A 21 -11.67 18.17 3.85
CA PRO A 21 -11.92 18.25 2.40
C PRO A 21 -10.64 18.38 1.56
N ARG A 22 -9.65 19.12 2.07
CA ARG A 22 -8.34 19.29 1.40
C ARG A 22 -7.60 17.97 1.25
N ILE A 23 -7.62 17.14 2.29
CA ILE A 23 -6.98 15.82 2.28
C ILE A 23 -7.78 14.87 1.39
N ALA A 24 -9.10 14.95 1.41
CA ALA A 24 -9.97 14.13 0.56
C ALA A 24 -9.68 14.39 -0.93
N ILE A 25 -9.64 15.66 -1.34
CA ILE A 25 -9.32 16.03 -2.73
C ILE A 25 -7.93 15.54 -3.12
N ALA A 26 -6.92 15.73 -2.25
CA ALA A 26 -5.57 15.25 -2.51
C ALA A 26 -5.49 13.73 -2.63
N ALA A 27 -6.18 12.99 -1.75
CA ALA A 27 -6.20 11.53 -1.75
C ALA A 27 -6.91 10.97 -3.00
N ILE A 28 -8.04 11.56 -3.39
CA ILE A 28 -8.76 11.19 -4.61
C ILE A 28 -7.89 11.47 -5.84
N ALA A 29 -7.29 12.66 -5.94
CA ALA A 29 -6.43 13.04 -7.08
C ALA A 29 -5.21 12.12 -7.20
N ALA A 30 -4.54 11.82 -6.09
CA ALA A 30 -3.40 10.91 -6.05
C ALA A 30 -3.82 9.48 -6.45
N SER A 31 -4.94 8.98 -5.92
CA SER A 31 -5.44 7.64 -6.25
C SER A 31 -5.86 7.55 -7.72
N ALA A 32 -6.52 8.58 -8.26
CA ALA A 32 -6.87 8.66 -9.66
C ALA A 32 -5.63 8.68 -10.57
N ALA A 33 -4.63 9.50 -10.26
CA ALA A 33 -3.38 9.56 -11.01
C ALA A 33 -2.65 8.21 -11.01
N ALA A 34 -2.58 7.54 -9.85
CA ALA A 34 -1.99 6.20 -9.74
C ALA A 34 -2.74 5.18 -10.61
N ILE A 35 -4.07 5.24 -10.65
CA ILE A 35 -4.90 4.37 -11.50
C ILE A 35 -4.72 4.69 -12.98
N TRP A 36 -4.58 5.96 -13.35
CA TRP A 36 -4.25 6.35 -14.73
C TRP A 36 -2.94 5.72 -15.18
N VAL A 37 -1.88 5.87 -14.38
CA VAL A 37 -0.58 5.24 -14.67
C VAL A 37 -0.71 3.72 -14.73
N GLN A 38 -1.44 3.10 -13.80
CA GLN A 38 -1.73 1.67 -13.83
C GLN A 38 -2.38 1.25 -15.15
N ARG A 39 -3.41 1.98 -15.61
CA ARG A 39 -4.13 1.68 -16.85
C ARG A 39 -3.29 1.88 -18.09
N LEU A 40 -2.34 2.82 -18.08
CA LEU A 40 -1.38 3.01 -19.18
C LEU A 40 -0.45 1.81 -19.31
N ILE A 41 0.00 1.23 -18.19
CA ILE A 41 0.97 0.11 -18.18
C ILE A 41 0.27 -1.24 -18.37
N LEU A 42 -0.83 -1.48 -17.67
CA LEU A 42 -1.50 -2.80 -17.59
C LEU A 42 -2.74 -2.90 -18.48
N GLY A 43 -3.15 -1.80 -19.10
CA GLY A 43 -4.40 -1.69 -19.85
C GLY A 43 -5.63 -1.45 -18.97
N ASN A 44 -6.73 -1.05 -19.61
CA ASN A 44 -7.99 -0.77 -18.93
C ASN A 44 -8.91 -2.00 -18.89
N ARG A 45 -8.66 -2.93 -17.96
CA ARG A 45 -9.50 -4.12 -17.76
C ARG A 45 -10.08 -4.15 -16.35
N THR A 46 -11.29 -4.66 -16.21
CA THR A 46 -11.91 -4.92 -14.90
C THR A 46 -11.31 -6.17 -14.27
N ASP A 47 -10.87 -6.07 -13.01
CA ASP A 47 -10.30 -7.21 -12.28
C ASP A 47 -11.33 -8.35 -12.09
N PHE A 48 -12.61 -8.01 -11.99
CA PHE A 48 -13.71 -8.97 -11.85
C PHE A 48 -14.94 -8.53 -12.64
N THR A 49 -15.46 -9.40 -13.48
CA THR A 49 -16.80 -9.27 -14.08
C THR A 49 -17.76 -10.15 -13.28
N VAL A 50 -18.81 -9.53 -12.74
CA VAL A 50 -19.85 -10.22 -11.96
C VAL A 50 -21.15 -10.07 -12.73
N GLN A 51 -21.91 -11.15 -12.86
CA GLN A 51 -23.25 -11.09 -13.46
C GLN A 51 -24.16 -10.26 -12.56
N ALA A 52 -25.15 -9.57 -13.13
CA ALA A 52 -26.14 -8.86 -12.35
C ALA A 52 -26.92 -9.88 -11.51
N LEU A 53 -26.84 -9.77 -10.19
CA LEU A 53 -27.67 -10.56 -9.28
C LEU A 53 -29.04 -9.85 -9.15
N ALA A 54 -30.09 -10.65 -8.97
CA ALA A 54 -31.41 -10.12 -8.63
C ALA A 54 -31.32 -9.29 -7.34
N ALA A 55 -32.14 -8.22 -7.25
CA ALA A 55 -32.20 -7.40 -6.05
C ALA A 55 -32.55 -8.29 -4.84
N PRO A 56 -31.75 -8.23 -3.75
CA PRO A 56 -32.01 -9.06 -2.59
C PRO A 56 -33.34 -8.65 -1.95
N SER A 57 -34.14 -9.64 -1.57
CA SER A 57 -35.36 -9.42 -0.77
C SER A 57 -34.98 -9.14 0.69
N PHE A 58 -35.77 -8.31 1.38
CA PHE A 58 -35.63 -7.99 2.82
C PHE A 58 -35.43 -9.24 3.69
N SER A 59 -36.02 -10.39 3.31
CA SER A 59 -35.87 -11.66 4.03
C SER A 59 -34.42 -12.17 4.15
N HIS A 60 -33.47 -11.67 3.35
CA HIS A 60 -32.07 -12.11 3.37
C HIS A 60 -31.16 -11.22 4.24
N GLU A 61 -31.66 -10.15 4.81
CA GLU A 61 -30.88 -9.20 5.63
C GLU A 61 -30.16 -9.84 6.82
N PRO A 62 -30.78 -10.78 7.57
CA PRO A 62 -30.10 -11.46 8.66
C PRO A 62 -28.87 -12.27 8.20
N LEU A 63 -28.86 -12.74 6.94
CA LEU A 63 -27.71 -13.47 6.39
C LEU A 63 -26.49 -12.56 6.19
N TYR A 64 -26.69 -11.30 5.84
CA TYR A 64 -25.59 -10.33 5.72
C TYR A 64 -25.01 -9.97 7.08
N LEU A 65 -25.85 -9.86 8.11
CA LEU A 65 -25.39 -9.66 9.49
C LEU A 65 -24.57 -10.86 9.98
N LEU A 66 -25.07 -12.08 9.76
CA LEU A 66 -24.34 -13.30 10.10
C LEU A 66 -23.01 -13.38 9.36
N LEU A 67 -22.99 -13.03 8.06
CA LEU A 67 -21.76 -12.96 7.27
C LEU A 67 -20.77 -11.94 7.85
N GLY A 68 -21.24 -10.77 8.28
CA GLY A 68 -20.43 -9.76 8.95
C GLY A 68 -19.82 -10.25 10.26
N ILE A 69 -20.59 -10.97 11.09
CA ILE A 69 -20.11 -11.58 12.33
C ILE A 69 -19.04 -12.63 12.04
N LEU A 70 -19.29 -13.53 11.08
CA LEU A 70 -18.32 -14.55 10.66
C LEU A 70 -17.04 -13.93 10.09
N ALA A 71 -17.15 -12.87 9.29
CA ALA A 71 -16.02 -12.11 8.78
C ALA A 71 -15.23 -11.44 9.91
N GLY A 72 -15.92 -10.90 10.93
CA GLY A 72 -15.30 -10.35 12.14
C GLY A 72 -14.50 -11.39 12.91
N PHE A 73 -15.07 -12.57 13.16
CA PHE A 73 -14.35 -13.68 13.80
C PHE A 73 -13.15 -14.14 12.96
N ALA A 74 -13.31 -14.26 11.65
CA ALA A 74 -12.21 -14.58 10.74
C ALA A 74 -11.08 -13.53 10.81
N ALA A 75 -11.43 -12.24 10.91
CA ALA A 75 -10.46 -11.16 11.07
C ALA A 75 -9.70 -11.23 12.40
N VAL A 76 -10.40 -11.52 13.51
CA VAL A 76 -9.75 -11.73 14.82
C VAL A 76 -8.80 -12.93 14.77
N PHE A 77 -9.26 -14.05 14.21
CA PHE A 77 -8.42 -15.24 14.02
C PHE A 77 -7.18 -14.92 13.16
N TYR A 78 -7.38 -14.23 12.04
CA TYR A 78 -6.30 -13.77 11.15
C TYR A 78 -5.24 -12.95 11.92
N ASN A 79 -5.69 -11.93 12.67
CA ASN A 79 -4.78 -11.07 13.43
C ASN A 79 -4.02 -11.85 14.50
N ARG A 80 -4.70 -12.77 15.20
CA ARG A 80 -4.07 -13.65 16.20
C ARG A 80 -3.00 -14.53 15.57
N THR A 81 -3.29 -15.15 14.43
CA THR A 81 -2.32 -16.00 13.71
C THR A 81 -1.14 -15.22 13.16
N LEU A 82 -1.38 -14.00 12.66
CA LEU A 82 -0.33 -13.12 12.16
C LEU A 82 0.64 -12.76 13.29
N LEU A 83 0.11 -12.29 14.43
CA LEU A 83 0.92 -11.94 15.60
C LEU A 83 1.67 -13.15 16.15
N TRP A 84 1.03 -14.33 16.18
CA TRP A 84 1.69 -15.56 16.58
C TRP A 84 2.82 -15.95 15.62
N GLY A 85 2.63 -15.78 14.31
CA GLY A 85 3.67 -16.00 13.31
C GLY A 85 4.87 -15.06 13.46
N LEU A 86 4.62 -13.78 13.82
CA LEU A 86 5.67 -12.82 14.15
C LEU A 86 6.44 -13.27 15.41
N SER A 87 5.73 -13.60 16.50
CA SER A 87 6.37 -14.06 17.75
C SER A 87 7.14 -15.37 17.59
N ALA A 88 6.63 -16.30 16.78
CA ALA A 88 7.33 -17.54 16.45
C ALA A 88 8.63 -17.25 15.69
N SER A 89 8.62 -16.30 14.75
CA SER A 89 9.81 -15.87 14.03
C SER A 89 10.88 -15.23 14.92
N ASP A 90 10.46 -14.47 15.93
CA ASP A 90 11.37 -13.88 16.91
C ASP A 90 12.10 -14.98 17.71
N ARG A 91 11.46 -16.13 17.96
CA ARG A 91 12.10 -17.30 18.59
C ARG A 91 13.21 -17.91 17.73
N PHE A 92 13.13 -17.76 16.40
CA PHE A 92 14.15 -18.20 15.45
C PHE A 92 15.09 -17.05 15.02
N ALA A 93 15.13 -15.93 15.76
CA ALA A 93 16.00 -14.78 15.48
C ALA A 93 17.50 -15.10 15.59
N GLY A 94 17.87 -16.20 16.24
CA GLY A 94 19.26 -16.66 16.35
C GLY A 94 19.78 -17.41 15.12
N TRP A 95 18.92 -17.72 14.12
CA TRP A 95 19.35 -18.46 12.93
C TRP A 95 20.01 -17.55 11.90
N PRO A 96 21.03 -18.03 11.15
CA PRO A 96 21.65 -17.28 10.08
C PRO A 96 20.62 -16.87 9.01
N ILE A 97 20.80 -15.69 8.44
CA ILE A 97 19.83 -15.06 7.55
C ILE A 97 19.63 -15.87 6.26
N GLU A 98 20.68 -16.55 5.81
CA GLU A 98 20.72 -17.42 4.64
C GLU A 98 19.78 -18.61 4.82
N LEU A 99 19.82 -19.26 5.98
CA LEU A 99 18.97 -20.42 6.28
C LEU A 99 17.50 -20.01 6.39
N ARG A 100 17.22 -18.85 7.01
CA ARG A 100 15.86 -18.29 7.07
C ARG A 100 15.33 -17.97 5.69
N ALA A 101 16.12 -17.29 4.85
CA ALA A 101 15.74 -16.95 3.49
C ALA A 101 15.53 -18.22 2.64
N ALA A 102 16.39 -19.22 2.78
CA ALA A 102 16.29 -20.50 2.07
C ALA A 102 15.02 -21.26 2.46
N LEU A 103 14.69 -21.35 3.75
CA LEU A 103 13.46 -22.00 4.22
C LEU A 103 12.20 -21.31 3.72
N VAL A 104 12.21 -19.97 3.67
CA VAL A 104 11.07 -19.18 3.19
C VAL A 104 10.94 -19.32 1.68
N GLY A 105 12.04 -19.26 0.94
CA GLY A 105 12.08 -19.54 -0.49
C GLY A 105 11.59 -20.95 -0.81
N ALA A 106 12.03 -21.96 -0.05
CA ALA A 106 11.58 -23.35 -0.19
C ALA A 106 10.09 -23.50 0.12
N ALA A 107 9.57 -22.84 1.15
CA ALA A 107 8.15 -22.84 1.47
C ALA A 107 7.30 -22.18 0.37
N ILE A 108 7.77 -21.04 -0.17
CA ILE A 108 7.10 -20.38 -1.31
C ILE A 108 7.13 -21.27 -2.54
N ALA A 109 8.28 -21.91 -2.85
CA ALA A 109 8.43 -22.82 -3.99
C ALA A 109 7.56 -24.06 -3.86
N ALA A 110 7.48 -24.67 -2.66
CA ALA A 110 6.62 -25.81 -2.39
C ALA A 110 5.14 -25.47 -2.63
N VAL A 111 4.70 -24.27 -2.25
CA VAL A 111 3.32 -23.83 -2.52
C VAL A 111 3.13 -23.46 -3.99
N ALA A 112 4.13 -22.89 -4.67
CA ALA A 112 4.06 -22.66 -6.11
C ALA A 112 3.93 -23.96 -6.92
N GLY A 113 4.45 -25.07 -6.39
CA GLY A 113 4.29 -26.42 -6.94
C GLY A 113 2.94 -27.09 -6.62
N LEU A 114 2.10 -26.51 -5.77
CA LEU A 114 0.76 -27.03 -5.54
C LEU A 114 -0.08 -26.89 -6.80
N PRO A 115 -0.95 -27.88 -7.10
CA PRO A 115 -1.70 -27.87 -8.33
C PRO A 115 -2.65 -26.64 -8.36
N PRO A 116 -2.95 -26.08 -9.56
CA PRO A 116 -3.46 -24.72 -9.71
C PRO A 116 -4.73 -24.42 -8.91
N GLN A 117 -5.54 -25.43 -8.63
CA GLN A 117 -6.78 -25.35 -7.85
C GLN A 117 -6.60 -24.94 -6.37
N TRP A 118 -5.39 -25.07 -5.82
CA TRP A 118 -5.06 -24.58 -4.47
C TRP A 118 -4.32 -23.24 -4.51
N SER A 119 -3.94 -22.79 -5.70
CA SER A 119 -3.25 -21.53 -5.86
C SER A 119 -4.20 -20.35 -5.63
N ALA A 120 -3.63 -19.27 -5.11
CA ALA A 120 -4.30 -17.98 -5.02
C ALA A 120 -4.93 -17.49 -6.34
N ALA A 121 -4.42 -17.95 -7.49
CA ALA A 121 -4.90 -17.60 -8.81
C ALA A 121 -6.21 -18.33 -9.19
N ALA A 122 -6.51 -19.47 -8.56
CA ALA A 122 -7.70 -20.29 -8.85
C ALA A 122 -9.01 -19.50 -8.65
N ILE A 123 -9.06 -18.63 -7.63
CA ILE A 123 -10.23 -17.76 -7.32
C ILE A 123 -10.59 -16.83 -8.49
N ARG A 124 -9.62 -16.47 -9.33
CA ARG A 124 -9.83 -15.57 -10.49
C ARG A 124 -10.40 -16.31 -11.72
N SER A 125 -10.30 -17.64 -11.76
CA SER A 125 -10.72 -18.44 -12.91
C SER A 125 -12.24 -18.53 -12.99
N PRO A 126 -12.90 -18.03 -14.07
CA PRO A 126 -14.35 -18.13 -14.23
C PRO A 126 -14.86 -19.58 -14.25
N ARG A 127 -14.02 -20.51 -14.72
CA ARG A 127 -14.36 -21.92 -14.92
C ARG A 127 -14.61 -22.68 -13.60
N GLU A 128 -13.86 -22.36 -12.55
CA GLU A 128 -13.99 -23.01 -11.24
C GLU A 128 -15.18 -22.48 -10.44
N ARG A 129 -15.65 -21.26 -10.73
CA ARG A 129 -16.78 -20.62 -10.03
C ARG A 129 -18.13 -21.26 -10.38
N SER A 130 -18.21 -21.94 -11.53
CA SER A 130 -19.44 -22.56 -12.06
C SER A 130 -19.60 -24.03 -11.64
N THR A 131 -18.54 -24.68 -11.18
CA THR A 131 -18.61 -26.06 -10.67
C THR A 131 -18.90 -26.02 -9.18
N GLY A 132 -20.06 -26.53 -8.74
CA GLY A 132 -20.52 -26.50 -7.34
C GLY A 132 -19.56 -27.13 -6.31
N SER A 133 -18.49 -27.79 -6.74
CA SER A 133 -17.39 -28.30 -5.91
C SER A 133 -16.45 -27.21 -5.36
N ALA A 134 -16.54 -25.96 -5.81
CA ALA A 134 -15.72 -24.85 -5.31
C ALA A 134 -16.20 -24.29 -3.96
N ARG A 135 -17.48 -24.51 -3.59
CA ARG A 135 -18.10 -23.90 -2.38
C ARG A 135 -17.47 -24.37 -1.07
N TRP A 136 -17.08 -25.65 -0.97
CA TRP A 136 -16.48 -26.23 0.23
C TRP A 136 -14.94 -26.07 0.30
N ARG A 137 -14.28 -25.74 -0.82
CA ARG A 137 -12.81 -25.57 -0.91
C ARG A 137 -12.32 -24.18 -0.51
N SER A 138 -13.22 -23.18 -0.56
CA SER A 138 -12.94 -21.78 -0.24
C SER A 138 -12.35 -21.53 1.17
N PRO A 139 -12.86 -22.15 2.26
CA PRO A 139 -12.26 -21.97 3.59
C PRO A 139 -10.85 -22.59 3.68
N GLY A 140 -10.61 -23.72 3.00
CA GLY A 140 -9.27 -24.35 2.98
C GLY A 140 -8.21 -23.48 2.32
N ILE A 141 -8.55 -22.83 1.19
CA ILE A 141 -7.64 -21.88 0.52
C ILE A 141 -7.39 -20.64 1.39
N TYR A 142 -8.40 -20.17 2.14
CA TYR A 142 -8.24 -19.06 3.07
C TYR A 142 -7.25 -19.40 4.20
N LEU A 143 -7.39 -20.58 4.82
CA LEU A 143 -6.48 -21.06 5.87
C LEU A 143 -5.05 -21.30 5.36
N LEU A 144 -4.90 -21.85 4.15
CA LEU A 144 -3.58 -22.02 3.53
C LEU A 144 -2.89 -20.67 3.31
N ARG A 145 -3.62 -19.69 2.76
CA ARG A 145 -3.12 -18.32 2.60
C ARG A 145 -2.78 -17.66 3.92
N LEU A 146 -3.61 -17.86 4.93
CA LEU A 146 -3.36 -17.37 6.29
C LEU A 146 -2.01 -17.84 6.82
N GLY A 147 -1.74 -19.15 6.68
CA GLY A 147 -0.47 -19.76 7.08
C GLY A 147 0.70 -19.18 6.30
N MET A 148 0.59 -19.14 4.97
CA MET A 148 1.66 -18.58 4.11
C MET A 148 1.97 -17.12 4.43
N ILE A 149 0.95 -16.28 4.60
CA ILE A 149 1.14 -14.85 4.89
C ILE A 149 1.83 -14.69 6.25
N SER A 150 1.39 -15.44 7.26
CA SER A 150 1.99 -15.41 8.60
C SER A 150 3.46 -15.83 8.56
N CYS A 151 3.80 -16.90 7.83
CA CYS A 151 5.18 -17.33 7.63
C CYS A 151 6.01 -16.32 6.85
N SER A 152 5.43 -15.71 5.80
CA SER A 152 6.14 -14.76 4.94
C SER A 152 6.37 -13.40 5.61
N TYR A 153 5.50 -12.97 6.53
CA TYR A 153 5.73 -11.79 7.36
C TYR A 153 6.72 -12.08 8.49
N GLY A 154 6.61 -13.25 9.14
CA GLY A 154 7.60 -13.69 10.12
C GLY A 154 9.00 -13.80 9.51
N ALA A 155 9.12 -14.24 8.26
CA ALA A 155 10.38 -14.36 7.54
C ALA A 155 11.21 -13.08 7.43
N GLN A 156 10.59 -11.90 7.55
CA GLN A 156 11.28 -10.64 7.33
C GLN A 156 12.48 -10.53 8.27
N PRO A 157 13.69 -10.33 7.71
CA PRO A 157 14.88 -10.32 8.52
C PRO A 157 14.78 -9.16 9.51
N PRO A 158 15.07 -9.36 10.81
CA PRO A 158 15.12 -8.27 11.78
C PRO A 158 16.13 -7.18 11.38
N ALA A 159 17.03 -7.46 10.43
CA ALA A 159 17.89 -6.47 9.79
C ALA A 159 17.12 -5.43 8.94
N ALA A 160 16.09 -5.81 8.18
CA ALA A 160 15.33 -4.88 7.34
C ALA A 160 14.48 -3.90 8.17
N VAL A 161 13.84 -4.41 9.23
CA VAL A 161 13.09 -3.58 10.18
C VAL A 161 14.02 -2.65 10.96
N ARG A 162 15.20 -3.13 11.39
CA ARG A 162 16.21 -2.30 12.07
C ARG A 162 16.85 -1.28 11.12
N ALA A 163 17.08 -1.62 9.85
CA ALA A 163 17.57 -0.70 8.83
C ALA A 163 16.55 0.40 8.52
N PHE A 164 15.26 0.05 8.36
CA PHE A 164 14.19 1.02 8.19
C PHE A 164 14.02 1.90 9.45
N ALA A 165 14.06 1.32 10.65
CA ALA A 165 14.00 2.09 11.91
C ALA A 165 15.20 3.04 12.07
N ARG A 166 16.41 2.63 11.66
CA ARG A 166 17.60 3.51 11.61
C ARG A 166 17.47 4.60 10.55
N ALA A 167 16.97 4.27 9.36
CA ALA A 167 16.70 5.24 8.31
C ALA A 167 15.65 6.27 8.74
N ARG A 168 14.60 5.83 9.44
CA ARG A 168 13.55 6.70 9.99
C ARG A 168 14.05 7.60 11.12
N ARG A 169 15.01 7.13 11.94
CA ARG A 169 15.71 7.98 12.92
C ARG A 169 16.66 8.99 12.28
N ARG A 170 17.21 8.69 11.10
CA ARG A 170 18.04 9.63 10.30
C ARG A 170 17.22 10.61 9.48
N ALA A 171 16.01 10.24 9.07
CA ALA A 171 15.04 11.15 8.49
C ALA A 171 14.54 12.10 9.59
N ARG A 172 15.30 13.17 9.85
CA ARG A 172 14.82 14.32 10.63
C ARG A 172 13.47 14.77 10.06
N PRO A 173 12.53 15.23 10.91
CA PRO A 173 11.27 15.77 10.41
C PRO A 173 11.58 16.87 9.40
N VAL A 174 10.92 16.82 8.24
CA VAL A 174 10.98 17.87 7.23
C VAL A 174 10.77 19.20 7.94
N ASP A 175 11.81 20.02 7.92
CA ASP A 175 11.80 21.31 8.58
C ASP A 175 10.68 22.16 7.98
N ARG A 176 9.67 22.45 8.80
CA ARG A 176 8.55 23.31 8.42
C ARG A 176 9.03 24.70 8.01
N GLN A 177 10.23 25.12 8.43
CA GLN A 177 10.85 26.37 7.98
C GLN A 177 11.36 26.28 6.54
N ALA A 178 11.91 25.15 6.09
CA ALA A 178 12.37 24.97 4.70
C ALA A 178 11.20 24.97 3.71
N VAL A 179 10.07 24.34 4.07
CA VAL A 179 8.85 24.37 3.25
C VAL A 179 8.20 25.76 3.25
N ARG A 180 8.24 26.48 4.38
CA ARG A 180 7.79 27.88 4.44
C ARG A 180 8.73 28.84 3.69
N ALA A 181 10.03 28.59 3.66
CA ALA A 181 11.01 29.39 2.92
C ALA A 181 10.86 29.22 1.40
N CYS A 182 10.61 27.99 0.92
CA CYS A 182 10.26 27.77 -0.49
C CYS A 182 8.91 28.40 -0.87
N ALA A 183 7.90 28.37 0.03
CA ALA A 183 6.62 29.02 -0.21
C ALA A 183 6.69 30.56 -0.13
N ALA A 184 7.55 31.12 0.74
CA ALA A 184 7.76 32.56 0.85
C ALA A 184 8.68 33.13 -0.26
N GLY A 185 9.52 32.29 -0.87
CA GLY A 185 10.40 32.65 -1.99
C GLY A 185 9.69 32.90 -3.32
N HIS A 186 8.36 32.81 -3.39
CA HIS A 186 7.54 33.15 -4.55
C HIS A 186 6.80 34.50 -4.42
N GLY A 187 7.25 35.39 -3.53
CA GLY A 187 6.64 36.71 -3.30
C GLY A 187 7.44 37.95 -3.69
N HIS A 188 8.72 37.84 -4.07
CA HIS A 188 9.60 39.01 -4.26
C HIS A 188 10.32 39.04 -5.62
N ARG A 189 9.55 39.21 -6.71
CA ARG A 189 10.07 39.75 -7.99
C ARG A 189 9.00 40.62 -8.66
N ALA A 190 8.64 41.72 -8.02
CA ALA A 190 7.89 42.80 -8.66
C ALA A 190 8.05 44.11 -7.88
N ARG A 191 9.26 44.67 -7.81
CA ARG A 191 9.53 46.09 -7.49
C ARG A 191 11.02 46.35 -7.64
N GLY A 192 11.40 47.00 -8.73
CA GLY A 192 12.79 47.37 -9.00
C GLY A 192 13.07 47.80 -10.43
N ILE A 193 12.13 48.47 -11.11
CA ILE A 193 12.43 49.27 -12.30
C ILE A 193 11.89 50.67 -12.03
N ARG A 194 12.75 51.54 -11.49
CA ARG A 194 12.64 52.99 -11.64
C ARG A 194 13.97 53.65 -11.28
N ALA A 195 14.55 54.26 -12.32
CA ALA A 195 15.35 55.49 -12.30
C ALA A 195 16.65 55.49 -11.48
N GLY A 196 17.76 55.27 -12.19
CA GLY A 196 19.08 55.81 -11.87
C GLY A 196 19.64 56.46 -13.13
N ARG A 197 19.26 57.72 -13.35
CA ARG A 197 19.80 58.63 -14.37
C ARG A 197 20.98 59.36 -13.70
N ASP A 198 21.99 59.65 -14.51
CA ASP A 198 23.11 60.58 -14.27
C ASP A 198 24.39 60.06 -13.59
N GLY A 199 25.46 60.01 -14.41
CA GLY A 199 26.69 60.76 -14.10
C GLY A 199 27.97 59.98 -13.80
N GLY A 200 28.97 60.13 -14.67
CA GLY A 200 30.41 60.09 -14.33
C GLY A 200 31.10 58.74 -14.55
N ALA A 201 31.75 58.49 -15.69
CA ALA A 201 33.12 58.92 -16.04
C ALA A 201 34.24 58.05 -15.41
N VAL A 202 34.95 57.34 -16.31
CA VAL A 202 36.42 57.14 -16.32
C VAL A 202 37.04 56.28 -15.20
N HIS A 203 37.52 55.06 -15.52
CA HIS A 203 38.95 54.79 -15.79
C HIS A 203 39.17 53.33 -16.24
N ARG A 204 39.80 53.15 -17.41
CA ARG A 204 40.61 51.97 -17.76
C ARG A 204 41.92 52.04 -16.98
N ASP A 205 42.46 50.95 -16.45
CA ASP A 205 43.61 50.25 -17.06
C ASP A 205 44.24 49.19 -16.11
N ARG A 206 44.97 48.29 -16.76
CA ARG A 206 45.79 47.14 -16.35
C ARG A 206 46.77 47.31 -15.18
N ALA A 207 47.07 46.20 -14.51
CA ALA A 207 48.40 45.55 -14.32
C ALA A 207 48.31 44.60 -13.11
N ARG A 208 48.57 43.28 -13.23
CA ARG A 208 49.88 42.58 -13.17
C ARG A 208 50.67 42.83 -11.87
N SER A 209 51.11 41.69 -11.31
CA SER A 209 51.97 41.41 -10.14
C SER A 209 51.42 41.75 -8.76
#